data_AF-G2R7R6-F1
#
_entry.id   AF-G2R7R6-F1
#
_cell.length_a   1.000
_cell.length_b   1.000
_cell.length_c   1.000
_cell.angle_alpha   90.00
_cell.angle_beta   90.00
_cell.angle_gamma   90.00
#
_symmetry.space_group_name_H-M   'P 1'
#
loop_
_entity.id
_entity.type
_entity.pdbx_description
1 polymer ?
#
loop_
_entity_poly.entity_id
_entity_poly.type
_entity_poly.pdbx_seq_one_letter_code
_entity_poly.pdbx_strand_id
1 'polypeptide(L)'
;MSLLSAHLEQISISCQGIDSLPFPPPKIFTNALLSNPDITSLIRDTEAHERALFSVPPPPPTATHQRNADAPKPSARRQTVFNVAGGEVTTGPPPNSTRSGPTARRNTAVAAVLGGDLHAQIVRRGGAAGGGGGADGRAAGDVDIEVLLHGAEKLCAVYPLPGALERIPAQRQKYAQQSNTLAYYEAKVAEQQEALERMNLERVLEEEDKDGEGDDEAAG
;
A
#
# COMPACT_ATOMS: atom_id res chain seq x y z
N MET A 1 -88.21 34.62 -6.04
CA MET A 1 -86.81 34.83 -6.50
C MET A 1 -85.75 34.41 -5.46
N SER A 2 -86.09 33.89 -4.26
CA SER A 2 -85.06 33.53 -3.26
C SER A 2 -84.34 32.20 -3.53
N LEU A 3 -84.99 31.22 -4.17
CA LEU A 3 -84.38 29.92 -4.52
C LEU A 3 -83.21 30.06 -5.51
N LEU A 4 -83.35 30.92 -6.53
CA LEU A 4 -82.27 31.20 -7.48
C LEU A 4 -81.08 31.87 -6.78
N SER A 5 -81.35 32.81 -5.88
CA SER A 5 -80.31 33.48 -5.07
C SER A 5 -79.54 32.49 -4.21
N ALA A 6 -80.23 31.55 -3.55
CA ALA A 6 -79.59 30.53 -2.71
C ALA A 6 -78.67 29.61 -3.53
N HIS A 7 -79.08 29.22 -4.74
CA HIS A 7 -78.24 28.41 -5.62
C HIS A 7 -77.01 29.17 -6.13
N LEU A 8 -77.16 30.46 -6.48
CA LEU A 8 -76.02 31.30 -6.90
C LEU A 8 -75.03 31.52 -5.76
N GLU A 9 -75.53 31.72 -4.54
CA GLU A 9 -74.70 31.83 -3.33
C GLU A 9 -73.94 30.53 -3.07
N GLN A 10 -74.60 29.38 -3.18
CA GLN A 10 -73.96 28.08 -3.00
C GLN A 10 -72.90 27.75 -4.06
N ILE A 11 -73.11 28.18 -5.31
CA ILE A 11 -72.11 28.09 -6.37
C ILE A 11 -70.92 28.98 -6.04
N SER A 12 -71.16 30.22 -5.60
CA SER A 12 -70.10 31.15 -5.21
C SER A 12 -69.25 30.62 -4.05
N ILE A 13 -69.88 30.05 -3.03
CA ILE A 13 -69.20 29.45 -1.88
C ILE A 13 -68.36 28.25 -2.32
N SER A 14 -68.89 27.40 -3.20
CA SER A 14 -68.16 26.24 -3.74
C SER A 14 -66.95 26.66 -4.58
N CYS A 15 -67.10 27.69 -5.42
CA CYS A 15 -66.00 28.22 -6.22
C CYS A 15 -64.87 28.79 -5.35
N GLN A 16 -65.20 29.62 -4.35
CA GLN A 16 -64.20 30.13 -3.40
C GLN A 16 -63.54 29.00 -2.61
N GLY A 17 -64.30 27.97 -2.23
CA GLY A 17 -63.78 26.79 -1.57
C GLY A 17 -62.75 26.05 -2.43
N ILE A 18 -63.05 25.82 -3.71
CA ILE A 18 -62.16 25.10 -4.64
C ILE A 18 -60.89 25.90 -4.96
N ASP A 19 -61.02 27.21 -5.16
CA ASP A 19 -59.90 28.09 -5.55
C ASP A 19 -58.95 28.38 -4.38
N SER A 20 -59.48 28.33 -3.14
CA SER A 20 -58.67 28.48 -1.92
C SER A 20 -58.01 27.19 -1.44
N LEU A 21 -58.24 26.06 -2.11
CA LEU A 21 -57.53 24.83 -1.79
C LEU A 21 -56.04 25.01 -2.13
N PRO A 22 -55.14 24.80 -1.15
CA PRO A 22 -53.71 24.92 -1.39
C PRO A 22 -53.22 23.72 -2.20
N PHE A 23 -53.40 23.78 -3.51
CA PHE A 23 -52.80 22.80 -4.41
C PHE A 23 -51.28 23.03 -4.43
N PRO A 24 -50.47 22.02 -4.05
CA PRO A 24 -49.04 22.14 -4.20
C PRO A 24 -48.73 22.35 -5.68
N PRO A 25 -47.97 23.39 -6.05
CA PRO A 25 -47.57 23.59 -7.44
C PRO A 25 -46.85 22.34 -7.94
N PRO A 26 -46.97 22.00 -9.25
CA PRO A 26 -46.37 20.80 -9.80
C PRO A 26 -44.87 20.77 -9.45
N LYS A 27 -44.50 19.84 -8.56
CA LYS A 27 -43.12 19.68 -8.12
C LYS A 27 -42.35 19.02 -9.25
N ILE A 28 -41.52 19.81 -9.92
CA ILE A 28 -40.68 19.44 -11.07
C ILE A 28 -39.73 18.26 -10.75
N PHE A 29 -39.48 17.99 -9.48
CA PHE A 29 -38.35 17.18 -9.04
C PHE A 29 -38.58 15.66 -9.01
N THR A 30 -39.83 15.16 -8.91
CA THR A 30 -40.03 13.70 -8.71
C THR A 30 -39.90 12.89 -10.01
N ASN A 31 -40.30 13.44 -11.16
CA ASN A 31 -40.16 12.77 -12.46
C ASN A 31 -38.81 13.08 -13.16
N ALA A 32 -38.16 14.20 -12.85
CA ALA A 32 -36.86 14.54 -13.45
C ALA A 32 -35.71 13.69 -12.90
N LEU A 33 -35.72 13.37 -11.59
CA LEU A 33 -34.68 12.56 -10.95
C LEU A 33 -34.66 11.09 -11.42
N LEU A 34 -35.81 10.56 -11.86
CA LEU A 34 -35.92 9.19 -12.37
C LEU A 34 -35.74 9.07 -13.88
N SER A 35 -35.79 10.19 -14.63
CA SER A 35 -35.80 10.16 -16.10
C SER A 35 -34.43 10.30 -16.74
N ASN A 36 -33.43 10.91 -16.09
CA ASN A 36 -32.09 11.07 -16.65
C ASN A 36 -31.02 10.96 -15.54
N PRO A 37 -30.60 9.75 -15.13
CA PRO A 37 -29.26 9.64 -14.57
C PRO A 37 -28.29 10.02 -15.69
N ASP A 38 -27.52 11.09 -15.51
CA ASP A 38 -26.46 11.42 -16.45
C ASP A 38 -25.53 10.19 -16.58
N ILE A 39 -25.24 9.75 -17.81
CA ILE A 39 -24.35 8.60 -18.06
C ILE A 39 -23.00 8.79 -17.35
N THR A 40 -22.58 10.03 -17.13
CA THR A 40 -21.36 10.41 -16.40
C THR A 40 -21.41 10.09 -14.89
N SER A 41 -22.59 9.98 -14.28
CA SER A 41 -22.72 9.51 -12.89
C SER A 41 -22.68 7.98 -12.80
N LEU A 42 -23.10 7.26 -13.85
CA LEU A 42 -23.07 5.80 -13.94
C LEU A 42 -21.70 5.29 -14.43
N ILE A 43 -21.07 6.04 -15.33
CA ILE A 43 -19.74 5.84 -15.90
C ILE A 43 -18.91 7.06 -15.52
N ARG A 44 -18.55 7.15 -14.25
CA ARG A 44 -17.47 8.07 -13.84
C ARG A 44 -16.14 7.47 -14.31
N ASP A 45 -15.24 8.32 -14.78
CA ASP A 45 -13.86 7.90 -15.00
C ASP A 45 -13.30 7.32 -13.70
N THR A 46 -12.56 6.21 -13.80
CA THR A 46 -11.94 5.58 -12.63
C THR A 46 -11.03 6.58 -11.92
N GLU A 47 -11.26 6.77 -10.63
CA GLU A 47 -10.44 7.66 -9.81
C GLU A 47 -9.01 7.11 -9.74
N ALA A 48 -8.02 7.97 -9.45
CA ALA A 48 -6.61 7.56 -9.44
C ALA A 48 -6.33 6.34 -8.54
N HIS A 49 -7.03 6.25 -7.41
CA HIS A 49 -6.95 5.11 -6.49
C HIS A 49 -7.63 3.84 -7.02
N GLU A 50 -8.65 3.97 -7.88
CA GLU A 50 -9.32 2.84 -8.53
C GLU A 50 -8.45 2.29 -9.69
N ARG A 51 -7.74 3.17 -10.43
CA ARG A 51 -6.81 2.77 -11.50
C ARG A 51 -5.67 1.87 -11.01
N ALA A 52 -5.24 2.04 -9.77
CA ALA A 52 -4.22 1.20 -9.14
C ALA A 52 -4.69 -0.24 -8.87
N LEU A 53 -6.01 -0.45 -8.73
CA LEU A 53 -6.59 -1.77 -8.46
C LEU A 53 -6.71 -2.62 -9.74
N PHE A 54 -6.81 -1.97 -10.91
CA PHE A 54 -7.01 -2.62 -12.19
C PHE A 54 -5.89 -2.27 -13.17
N SER A 55 -4.72 -2.92 -13.04
CA SER A 55 -3.65 -2.75 -14.03
C SER A 55 -3.98 -3.54 -15.30
N VAL A 56 -4.15 -2.86 -16.43
CA VAL A 56 -4.15 -3.53 -17.74
C VAL A 56 -2.70 -3.95 -18.02
N PRO A 57 -2.41 -5.26 -18.20
CA PRO A 57 -1.06 -5.71 -18.54
C PRO A 57 -0.59 -4.96 -19.80
N PRO A 58 0.66 -4.44 -19.83
CA PRO A 58 1.17 -3.77 -21.01
C PRO A 58 1.06 -4.71 -22.21
N PRO A 59 0.60 -4.20 -23.38
CA PRO A 59 0.46 -5.02 -24.56
C PRO A 59 1.81 -5.68 -24.89
N PRO A 60 1.81 -6.97 -25.28
CA PRO A 60 3.05 -7.65 -25.61
C PRO A 60 3.79 -6.83 -26.68
N PRO A 61 5.13 -6.69 -26.58
CA PRO A 61 5.89 -5.95 -27.56
C PRO A 61 5.58 -6.53 -28.94
N THR A 62 5.20 -5.66 -29.88
CA THR A 62 4.94 -6.05 -31.27
C THR A 62 6.19 -6.74 -31.79
N ALA A 63 6.08 -8.04 -32.07
CA ALA A 63 7.16 -8.79 -32.69
C ALA A 63 7.53 -8.08 -33.99
N THR A 64 8.70 -7.44 -33.99
CA THR A 64 9.35 -6.99 -35.20
C THR A 64 9.57 -8.24 -36.06
N HIS A 65 8.90 -8.28 -37.21
CA HIS A 65 9.05 -9.34 -38.19
C HIS A 65 10.49 -9.36 -38.72
N GLN A 66 11.39 -10.08 -38.05
CA GLN A 66 12.59 -10.61 -38.68
C GLN A 66 12.29 -12.04 -39.15
N ARG A 67 11.98 -12.12 -40.44
CA ARG A 67 12.09 -13.32 -41.24
C ARG A 67 13.56 -13.78 -41.21
N ASN A 68 13.84 -14.97 -40.66
CA ASN A 68 14.56 -16.06 -41.36
C ASN A 68 14.99 -17.21 -40.41
N ALA A 69 14.53 -18.41 -40.78
CA ALA A 69 15.13 -19.75 -40.68
C ALA A 69 15.38 -20.48 -39.31
N ASP A 70 14.73 -21.65 -39.23
CA ASP A 70 15.06 -22.92 -38.55
C ASP A 70 15.23 -23.02 -37.02
N ALA A 71 14.14 -23.40 -36.34
CA ALA A 71 14.08 -24.44 -35.30
C ALA A 71 12.62 -24.71 -34.86
N PRO A 72 12.15 -25.96 -34.72
CA PRO A 72 10.80 -26.23 -34.21
C PRO A 72 10.80 -26.19 -32.68
N LYS A 73 10.52 -25.03 -32.08
CA LYS A 73 10.14 -24.94 -30.66
C LYS A 73 8.61 -24.85 -30.57
N PRO A 74 7.92 -25.74 -29.83
CA PRO A 74 6.47 -25.65 -29.72
C PRO A 74 6.10 -24.39 -28.96
N SER A 75 5.42 -23.49 -29.68
CA SER A 75 4.77 -22.30 -29.18
C SER A 75 3.90 -22.66 -27.97
N ALA A 76 4.30 -22.21 -26.78
CA ALA A 76 3.50 -22.24 -25.56
C ALA A 76 2.34 -21.24 -25.69
N ARG A 77 1.37 -21.59 -26.54
CA ARG A 77 0.03 -21.01 -26.58
C ARG A 77 -0.61 -21.37 -25.25
N ARG A 78 -0.87 -20.38 -24.38
CA ARG A 78 -1.57 -20.60 -23.10
C ARG A 78 -2.91 -21.29 -23.40
N GLN A 79 -2.96 -22.60 -23.19
CA GLN A 79 -4.15 -23.43 -23.23
C GLN A 79 -4.92 -23.16 -21.94
N THR A 80 -6.05 -22.47 -22.04
CA THR A 80 -7.08 -22.51 -20.99
C THR A 80 -7.86 -23.80 -21.20
N VAL A 81 -7.42 -24.89 -20.58
CA VAL A 81 -8.21 -26.12 -20.53
C VAL A 81 -9.33 -25.93 -19.50
N PHE A 82 -10.57 -26.07 -19.94
CA PHE A 82 -11.74 -26.09 -19.05
C PHE A 82 -11.73 -27.44 -18.33
N ASN A 83 -11.54 -27.43 -17.01
CA ASN A 83 -11.53 -28.64 -16.22
C ASN A 83 -12.97 -28.94 -15.79
N VAL A 84 -13.54 -30.04 -16.30
CA VAL A 84 -14.88 -30.50 -15.92
C VAL A 84 -14.73 -31.68 -14.98
N ALA A 85 -14.87 -31.44 -13.68
CA ALA A 85 -15.00 -32.47 -12.66
C ALA A 85 -16.23 -32.16 -11.81
N GLY A 86 -17.23 -33.04 -11.82
CA GLY A 86 -18.36 -32.98 -10.88
C GLY A 86 -19.42 -31.90 -11.15
N GLY A 87 -19.55 -31.36 -12.37
CA GLY A 87 -20.65 -30.47 -12.74
C GLY A 87 -20.44 -28.97 -12.46
N GLU A 88 -19.29 -28.57 -11.94
CA GLU A 88 -18.90 -27.15 -11.81
C GLU A 88 -17.74 -26.82 -12.74
N VAL A 89 -17.86 -25.72 -13.51
CA VAL A 89 -16.83 -25.25 -14.45
C VAL A 89 -15.99 -24.18 -13.75
N THR A 90 -14.79 -24.53 -13.29
CA THR A 90 -13.85 -23.59 -12.68
C THR A 90 -12.63 -23.38 -13.58
N THR A 91 -12.24 -22.11 -13.80
CA THR A 91 -11.04 -21.73 -14.55
C THR A 91 -9.86 -21.59 -13.60
N GLY A 92 -9.25 -22.71 -13.22
CA GLY A 92 -8.07 -22.76 -12.34
C GLY A 92 -6.80 -23.25 -13.07
N PRO A 93 -5.60 -22.79 -12.69
CA PRO A 93 -4.34 -23.34 -13.20
C PRO A 93 -4.21 -24.85 -12.90
N PRO A 94 -3.48 -25.63 -13.73
CA PRO A 94 -3.40 -27.07 -13.56
C PRO A 94 -2.72 -27.45 -12.23
N PRO A 95 -3.16 -28.53 -11.56
CA PRO A 95 -2.72 -28.92 -10.22
C PRO A 95 -1.26 -29.42 -10.14
N ASN A 96 -0.55 -29.51 -11.26
CA ASN A 96 0.83 -30.03 -11.31
C ASN A 96 1.90 -28.98 -11.67
N SER A 97 1.64 -27.70 -11.41
CA SER A 97 2.66 -26.66 -11.56
C SER A 97 3.45 -26.45 -10.25
N THR A 98 4.31 -27.41 -9.92
CA THR A 98 5.30 -27.32 -8.82
C THR A 98 6.54 -26.47 -9.19
N ARG A 99 6.40 -25.52 -10.13
CA ARG A 99 7.45 -24.54 -10.46
C ARG A 99 6.97 -23.09 -10.31
N SER A 100 6.28 -22.81 -9.21
CA SER A 100 6.10 -21.43 -8.74
C SER A 100 7.40 -20.97 -8.07
N GLY A 101 8.32 -20.42 -8.87
CA GLY A 101 9.38 -19.56 -8.35
C GLY A 101 8.78 -18.34 -7.61
N PRO A 102 9.58 -17.58 -6.84
CA PRO A 102 9.10 -16.56 -5.89
C PRO A 102 8.40 -15.34 -6.53
N THR A 103 8.10 -15.37 -7.82
CA THR A 103 7.63 -14.22 -8.61
C THR A 103 6.28 -14.47 -9.31
N ALA A 104 5.42 -15.31 -8.73
CA ALA A 104 4.01 -15.28 -9.07
C ALA A 104 3.37 -13.99 -8.53
N ARG A 105 3.61 -12.89 -9.25
CA ARG A 105 2.80 -11.68 -9.40
C ARG A 105 1.73 -11.49 -8.33
N ARG A 106 2.16 -11.16 -7.10
CA ARG A 106 1.29 -10.51 -6.13
C ARG A 106 1.15 -9.06 -6.58
N ASN A 107 0.28 -8.84 -7.57
CA ASN A 107 -0.11 -7.51 -8.03
C ASN A 107 -0.93 -6.85 -6.92
N THR A 108 -0.26 -6.37 -5.88
CA THR A 108 -0.92 -5.56 -4.84
C THR A 108 -1.10 -4.16 -5.41
N ALA A 109 -2.25 -3.53 -5.15
CA ALA A 109 -2.50 -2.14 -5.55
C ALA A 109 -1.42 -1.20 -5.03
N VAL A 110 -0.92 -1.49 -3.83
CA VAL A 110 0.22 -0.80 -3.21
C VAL A 110 1.51 -0.98 -4.03
N ALA A 111 1.81 -2.17 -4.55
CA ALA A 111 2.95 -2.39 -5.44
C ALA A 111 2.79 -1.68 -6.80
N ALA A 112 1.57 -1.53 -7.30
CA ALA A 112 1.30 -0.80 -8.53
C ALA A 112 1.56 0.71 -8.35
N VAL A 113 1.20 1.29 -7.20
CA VAL A 113 1.42 2.72 -6.89
C VAL A 113 2.87 3.01 -6.51
N LEU A 114 3.48 2.17 -5.68
CA LEU A 114 4.85 2.36 -5.21
C LEU A 114 5.90 1.97 -6.27
N GLY A 115 5.53 1.10 -7.20
CA GLY A 115 6.46 0.39 -8.08
C GLY A 115 7.00 -0.88 -7.42
N GLY A 116 7.37 -1.86 -8.26
CA GLY A 116 7.85 -3.17 -7.80
C GLY A 116 9.09 -3.09 -6.91
N ASP A 117 10.04 -2.22 -7.23
CA ASP A 117 11.31 -2.10 -6.51
C ASP A 117 11.13 -1.50 -5.11
N LEU A 118 10.39 -0.40 -5.00
CA LEU A 118 10.17 0.30 -3.74
C LEU A 118 9.22 -0.48 -2.82
N HIS A 119 8.18 -1.11 -3.37
CA HIS A 119 7.35 -2.06 -2.62
C HIS A 119 8.17 -3.26 -2.13
N ALA A 120 9.05 -3.82 -2.96
CA ALA A 120 9.89 -4.94 -2.54
C ALA A 120 10.95 -4.54 -1.52
N GLN A 121 11.48 -3.30 -1.57
CA GLN A 121 12.37 -2.77 -0.54
C GLN A 121 11.66 -2.63 0.80
N ILE A 122 10.44 -2.07 0.82
CA ILE A 122 9.63 -1.95 2.03
C ILE A 122 9.22 -3.32 2.57
N VAL A 123 8.88 -4.29 1.72
CA VAL A 123 8.43 -5.61 2.15
C VAL A 123 9.58 -6.48 2.67
N ARG A 124 10.77 -6.41 2.03
CA ARG A 124 11.97 -7.14 2.45
C ARG A 124 12.62 -6.55 3.69
N ARG A 125 12.66 -5.21 3.79
CA ARG A 125 13.35 -4.48 4.87
C ARG A 125 12.41 -4.04 6.01
N GLY A 126 11.11 -3.93 5.73
CA GLY A 126 10.07 -3.48 6.67
C GLY A 126 9.21 -4.58 7.31
N GLY A 127 9.60 -5.86 7.17
CA GLY A 127 9.02 -6.95 7.97
C GLY A 127 7.68 -7.54 7.49
N ALA A 128 7.18 -7.19 6.29
CA ALA A 128 5.90 -7.72 5.81
C ALA A 128 6.00 -9.07 5.05
N ALA A 129 7.20 -9.47 4.60
CA ALA A 129 7.46 -10.83 4.08
C ALA A 129 8.21 -11.68 5.12
N GLY A 130 7.54 -11.98 6.23
CA GLY A 130 8.07 -12.79 7.33
C GLY A 130 7.00 -13.62 8.04
N GLY A 131 5.98 -14.08 7.32
CA GLY A 131 5.08 -15.11 7.82
C GLY A 131 5.76 -16.47 7.75
N GLY A 132 6.61 -16.81 8.73
CA GLY A 132 7.14 -18.16 8.90
C GLY A 132 8.53 -18.24 9.53
N GLY A 133 8.57 -18.43 10.85
CA GLY A 133 9.66 -19.13 11.54
C GLY A 133 10.88 -18.29 11.93
N GLY A 134 11.03 -18.04 13.23
CA GLY A 134 12.30 -17.57 13.79
C GLY A 134 12.14 -16.98 15.18
N ALA A 135 12.35 -17.81 16.20
CA ALA A 135 12.34 -17.46 17.61
C ALA A 135 13.57 -16.61 18.03
N ASP A 136 13.96 -15.61 17.25
CA ASP A 136 15.09 -14.74 17.61
C ASP A 136 14.75 -13.28 17.25
N GLY A 137 14.45 -12.47 18.28
CA GLY A 137 14.04 -11.07 18.19
C GLY A 137 15.14 -10.11 17.71
N ARG A 138 16.11 -10.60 16.93
CA ARG A 138 17.29 -9.87 16.45
C ARG A 138 17.17 -9.38 15.01
N ALA A 139 16.21 -9.88 14.23
CA ALA A 139 16.01 -9.49 12.82
C ALA A 139 14.94 -8.39 12.60
N ALA A 140 14.29 -7.93 13.67
CA ALA A 140 13.29 -6.86 13.61
C ALA A 140 13.91 -5.44 13.56
N GLY A 141 15.24 -5.34 13.53
CA GLY A 141 15.96 -4.11 13.90
C GLY A 141 16.16 -3.08 12.79
N ASP A 142 16.05 -3.44 11.52
CA ASP A 142 16.61 -2.59 10.44
C ASP A 142 15.56 -2.17 9.41
N VAL A 143 14.47 -1.57 9.89
CA VAL A 143 13.47 -0.93 9.04
C VAL A 143 14.02 0.42 8.58
N ASP A 144 14.18 0.59 7.28
CA ASP A 144 14.54 1.88 6.68
C ASP A 144 13.38 2.86 6.76
N ILE A 145 13.45 3.75 7.75
CA ILE A 145 12.40 4.73 8.02
C ILE A 145 12.27 5.72 6.86
N GLU A 146 13.36 6.07 6.16
CA GLU A 146 13.30 7.01 5.03
C GLU A 146 12.58 6.40 3.82
N VAL A 147 12.88 5.14 3.50
CA VAL A 147 12.18 4.43 2.41
C VAL A 147 10.70 4.24 2.76
N LEU A 148 10.38 3.98 4.02
CA LEU A 148 9.01 3.84 4.49
C LEU A 148 8.24 5.17 4.39
N LEU A 149 8.83 6.28 4.85
CA LEU A 149 8.23 7.61 4.76
C LEU A 149 8.06 8.03 3.30
N HIS A 150 9.03 7.75 2.44
CA HIS A 150 8.93 8.02 1.01
C HIS A 150 7.81 7.20 0.33
N GLY A 151 7.64 5.93 0.74
CA GLY A 151 6.51 5.11 0.30
C GLY A 151 5.16 5.66 0.78
N ALA A 152 5.08 6.11 2.02
CA ALA A 152 3.88 6.73 2.58
C ALA A 152 3.50 8.03 1.84
N GLU A 153 4.46 8.86 1.45
CA GLU A 153 4.22 10.06 0.63
C GLU A 153 3.63 9.69 -0.74
N LYS A 154 4.22 8.71 -1.43
CA LYS A 154 3.71 8.23 -2.71
C LYS A 154 2.29 7.66 -2.61
N LEU A 155 1.98 6.97 -1.51
CA LEU A 155 0.62 6.47 -1.27
C LEU A 155 -0.35 7.61 -0.93
N CYS A 156 0.06 8.61 -0.17
CA CYS A 156 -0.79 9.77 0.16
C CYS A 156 -1.18 10.60 -1.08
N ALA A 157 -0.36 10.57 -2.15
CA ALA A 157 -0.70 11.22 -3.41
C ALA A 157 -1.91 10.59 -4.13
N VAL A 158 -2.08 9.27 -3.99
CA VAL A 158 -3.18 8.51 -4.60
C VAL A 158 -4.35 8.34 -3.63
N TYR A 159 -4.06 8.23 -2.35
CA TYR A 159 -5.03 8.03 -1.28
C TYR A 159 -4.79 9.06 -0.15
N PRO A 160 -5.39 10.25 -0.22
CA PRO A 160 -5.18 11.29 0.78
C PRO A 160 -5.81 10.85 2.10
N LEU A 161 -4.97 10.56 3.09
CA LEU A 161 -5.41 10.26 4.44
C LEU A 161 -5.34 11.54 5.30
N PRO A 162 -6.45 11.99 5.91
CA PRO A 162 -6.45 13.17 6.77
C PRO A 162 -5.39 13.06 7.88
N GLY A 163 -4.57 14.11 8.02
CA GLY A 163 -3.49 14.16 9.01
C GLY A 163 -2.21 13.38 8.66
N ALA A 164 -2.20 12.54 7.62
CA ALA A 164 -0.97 11.85 7.20
C ALA A 164 0.07 12.83 6.64
N LEU A 165 -0.38 13.83 5.88
CA LEU A 165 0.48 14.87 5.30
C LEU A 165 1.20 15.72 6.36
N GLU A 166 0.65 15.85 7.55
CA GLU A 166 1.28 16.56 8.67
C GLU A 166 2.20 15.65 9.48
N ARG A 167 1.82 14.37 9.65
CA ARG A 167 2.58 13.41 10.45
C ARG A 167 3.86 12.94 9.77
N ILE A 168 3.85 12.76 8.45
CA ILE A 168 5.03 12.34 7.67
C ILE A 168 6.22 13.30 7.87
N PRO A 169 6.10 14.63 7.66
CA PRO A 169 7.21 15.54 7.86
C PRO A 169 7.61 15.64 9.34
N ALA A 170 6.66 15.58 10.27
CA ALA A 170 6.98 15.54 11.70
C ALA A 170 7.81 14.31 12.08
N GLN A 171 7.46 13.14 11.52
CA GLN A 171 8.21 11.91 11.74
C GLN A 171 9.60 11.96 11.11
N ARG A 172 9.76 12.56 9.93
CA ARG A 172 11.07 12.78 9.30
C ARG A 172 11.97 13.67 10.14
N GLN A 173 11.44 14.77 10.68
CA GLN A 173 12.20 15.66 11.58
C GLN A 173 12.63 14.93 12.85
N LYS A 174 11.73 14.15 13.46
CA LYS A 174 12.03 13.35 14.64
C LYS A 174 13.12 12.30 14.34
N TYR A 175 13.03 11.62 13.20
CA TYR A 175 14.03 10.65 12.78
C TYR A 175 15.40 11.30 12.56
N ALA A 176 15.46 12.45 11.89
CA ALA A 176 16.71 13.21 11.69
C ALA A 176 17.35 13.65 13.02
N GLN A 177 16.54 14.04 14.00
CA GLN A 177 17.05 14.37 15.35
C GLN A 177 17.59 13.13 16.06
N GLN A 178 16.87 12.00 15.97
CA GLN A 178 17.27 10.74 16.59
C GLN A 178 18.52 10.15 15.94
N SER A 179 18.65 10.21 14.61
CA SER A 179 19.83 9.71 13.90
C SER A 179 21.10 10.50 14.27
N ASN A 180 21.01 11.82 14.34
CA ASN A 180 22.12 12.67 14.82
C ASN A 180 22.50 12.34 16.27
N THR A 181 21.49 12.15 17.13
CA THR A 181 21.70 11.79 18.53
C THR A 181 22.33 10.40 18.67
N LEU A 182 21.91 9.43 17.86
CA LEU A 182 22.48 8.09 17.82
C LEU A 182 23.94 8.13 17.34
N ALA A 183 24.24 8.85 16.27
CA ALA A 183 25.61 9.00 15.77
C ALA A 183 26.55 9.60 16.83
N TYR A 184 26.06 10.59 17.60
CA TYR A 184 26.81 11.15 18.73
C TYR A 184 27.10 10.11 19.82
N TYR A 185 26.10 9.33 20.22
CA TYR A 185 26.31 8.30 21.25
C TYR A 185 27.13 7.12 20.74
N GLU A 186 27.01 6.74 19.48
CA GLU A 186 27.83 5.71 18.84
C GLU A 186 29.31 6.10 18.85
N ALA A 187 29.63 7.36 18.52
CA ALA A 187 30.99 7.88 18.63
C ALA A 187 31.50 7.86 20.08
N LYS A 188 30.65 8.22 21.05
CA LYS A 188 31.01 8.17 22.47
C LYS A 188 31.23 6.75 22.98
N VAL A 189 30.44 5.79 22.51
CA VAL A 189 30.62 4.37 22.83
C VAL A 189 31.92 3.84 22.23
N ALA A 190 32.26 4.24 21.00
CA ALA A 190 33.54 3.88 20.38
C ALA A 190 34.74 4.42 21.19
N GLU A 191 34.70 5.69 21.61
CA GLU A 191 35.74 6.28 22.47
C GLU A 191 35.88 5.53 23.81
N GLN A 192 34.76 5.17 24.45
CA GLN A 192 34.77 4.39 25.68
C GLN A 192 35.30 2.98 25.47
N GLN A 193 34.98 2.35 24.34
CA GLN A 193 35.46 1.04 23.97
C GLN A 193 36.99 1.06 23.76
N GLU A 194 37.52 2.07 23.06
CA GLU A 194 38.97 2.26 22.88
C GLU A 194 39.69 2.50 24.21
N ALA A 195 39.10 3.30 25.11
CA ALA A 195 39.67 3.54 26.44
C ALA A 195 39.70 2.25 27.29
N LEU A 196 38.64 1.43 27.22
CA LEU A 196 38.60 0.12 27.87
C LEU A 196 39.63 -0.84 27.29
N GLU A 197 39.79 -0.88 25.97
CA GLU A 197 40.79 -1.70 25.29
C GLU A 197 42.21 -1.30 25.68
N ARG A 198 42.48 0.00 25.83
CA ARG A 198 43.75 0.52 26.31
C ARG A 198 44.04 0.10 27.75
N MET A 199 43.08 0.23 28.66
CA MET A 199 43.24 -0.21 30.06
C MET A 199 43.39 -1.74 30.16
N ASN A 200 42.70 -2.48 29.29
CA ASN A 200 42.83 -3.93 29.22
C ASN A 200 44.24 -4.34 28.73
N LEU A 201 44.78 -3.62 27.74
CA LEU A 201 46.14 -3.85 27.24
C LEU A 201 47.19 -3.52 28.32
N GLU A 202 47.04 -2.38 29.02
CA GLU A 202 47.92 -1.99 30.12
C GLU A 202 47.97 -3.05 31.22
N ARG A 203 46.80 -3.57 31.64
CA ARG A 203 46.73 -4.66 32.62
C ARG A 203 47.45 -5.93 32.16
N VAL A 204 47.31 -6.30 30.89
CA VAL A 204 47.97 -7.49 30.35
C VAL A 204 49.49 -7.32 30.32
N LEU A 205 49.98 -6.15 29.93
CA LEU A 205 51.42 -5.84 29.94
C LEU A 205 52.00 -5.84 31.37
N GLU A 206 51.27 -5.29 32.35
CA GLU A 206 51.68 -5.33 33.77
C GLU A 206 51.72 -6.76 34.36
N GLU A 207 50.90 -7.67 33.85
CA GLU A 207 50.93 -9.09 34.24
C GLU A 207 52.14 -9.81 33.60
N GLU A 208 52.47 -9.53 32.34
CA GLU A 208 53.65 -10.10 31.65
C GLU A 208 54.99 -9.66 32.28
N ASP A 209 55.10 -8.39 32.71
CA ASP A 209 56.32 -7.89 33.37
C ASP A 209 56.57 -8.54 34.74
N LYS A 210 55.51 -8.89 35.48
CA LYS A 210 55.61 -9.58 36.78
C LYS A 210 56.04 -11.04 36.68
N ASP A 211 55.68 -11.71 35.59
CA ASP A 211 56.09 -13.10 35.34
C ASP A 211 57.54 -13.20 34.84
N GLY A 212 58.15 -12.08 34.38
CA GLY A 212 59.54 -12.01 33.94
C GLY A 212 60.58 -11.67 35.02
N GLU A 213 60.17 -11.09 36.16
CA GLU A 213 61.08 -10.72 37.27
C GLU A 213 61.32 -11.84 38.30
N GLY A 214 60.66 -13.00 38.17
CA GLY A 214 60.72 -14.10 39.15
C GLY A 214 61.86 -15.11 38.99
N ASP A 215 62.62 -15.10 37.89
CA ASP A 215 63.59 -16.16 37.57
C ASP A 215 65.08 -15.77 37.75
N ASP A 216 65.41 -14.52 38.09
CA ASP A 216 66.82 -14.06 38.22
C ASP A 216 67.38 -14.04 39.66
N GLU A 217 66.60 -14.38 40.70
CA GLU A 217 67.07 -14.36 42.11
C GLU A 217 67.40 -15.77 42.69
N ALA A 218 67.64 -16.78 41.85
CA ALA A 218 67.98 -18.15 42.27
C ALA A 218 69.37 -18.65 41.81
N ALA A 219 70.29 -17.76 41.43
CA ALA A 219 71.67 -18.10 41.05
C ALA A 219 72.70 -17.12 41.64
N GLY A 220 72.96 -17.24 42.95
CA GLY A 220 74.03 -16.53 43.66
C GLY A 220 74.56 -17.34 44.83
#